data_AF-A0A5N8Y0C4-F1
#
_entry.id   AF-A0A5N8Y0C4-F1
#
_cell.length_a   1.000
_cell.length_b   1.000
_cell.length_c   1.000
_cell.angle_alpha   90.00
_cell.angle_beta   90.00
_cell.angle_gamma   90.00
#
_symmetry.space_group_name_H-M   'P 1'
#
loop_
_entity.id
_entity.type
_entity.pdbx_description
1 polymer ?
#
loop_
_entity_poly.entity_id
_entity_poly.type
_entity_poly.pdbx_seq_one_letter_code
_entity_poly.pdbx_strand_id
1 'polypeptide(L)' 'AWGTGAARVRLFVHDRNTRAEAFYRKAGFVASGVTVPGPAGVGGRQLEYVVERRV' A
#
# COMPACT_ATOMS: atom_id res chain seq x y z
N ALA A 1 -6.47 12.41 0.50
CA ALA A 1 -7.34 11.22 0.50
C ALA A 1 -8.49 11.37 1.50
N TRP A 2 -8.25 11.63 2.79
CA TRP A 2 -9.33 11.69 3.79
C TRP A 2 -10.36 12.82 3.60
N GLY A 3 -9.98 13.92 2.95
CA GLY A 3 -10.88 15.04 2.64
C GLY A 3 -12.01 14.71 1.64
N THR A 4 -12.01 13.52 1.01
CA THR A 4 -13.07 13.09 0.08
C THR A 4 -14.06 12.11 0.72
N GLY A 5 -14.03 11.92 2.04
CA GLY A 5 -14.93 11.00 2.75
C GLY A 5 -14.62 9.52 2.55
N ALA A 6 -13.44 9.17 2.00
CA ALA A 6 -13.03 7.78 1.81
C ALA A 6 -12.94 7.03 3.14
N ALA A 7 -13.65 5.90 3.25
CA ALA A 7 -13.59 5.02 4.43
C ALA A 7 -12.30 4.17 4.47
N ARG A 8 -11.72 3.88 3.30
CA ARG A 8 -10.52 3.07 3.13
C ARG A 8 -9.64 3.63 2.03
N VAL A 9 -8.34 3.70 2.29
CA VAL A 9 -7.31 4.07 1.31
C VAL A 9 -6.40 2.87 1.10
N ARG A 10 -6.09 2.57 -0.16
CA ARG A 10 -5.14 1.51 -0.52
C ARG A 10 -4.03 2.05 -1.42
N LEU A 11 -2.87 1.42 -1.34
CA LEU A 11 -1.73 1.66 -2.22
C LEU A 11 -0.95 0.37 -2.46
N PHE A 12 -0.13 0.38 -3.50
CA PHE A 12 0.69 -0.76 -3.91
C PHE A 12 2.17 -0.38 -3.82
N VAL A 13 2.95 -1.16 -3.08
CA VAL A 13 4.39 -0.97 -2.90
C VAL A 13 5.13 -2.11 -3.57
N HIS A 14 6.13 -1.81 -4.41
CA HIS A 14 6.99 -2.83 -4.98
C HIS A 14 7.73 -3.59 -3.85
N ASP A 15 7.74 -4.93 -3.91
CA ASP A 15 8.34 -5.82 -2.90
C ASP A 15 9.80 -5.53 -2.54
N ARG A 16 10.58 -4.93 -3.45
CA ARG A 16 11.98 -4.52 -3.20
C ARG A 16 12.13 -3.10 -2.63
N ASN A 17 11.04 -2.33 -2.51
CA ASN A 17 11.08 -0.97 -1.99
C ASN A 17 10.82 -0.95 -0.47
N THR A 18 11.78 -1.51 0.27
CA THR A 18 11.72 -1.61 1.74
C THR A 18 11.58 -0.26 2.44
N ARG A 19 12.13 0.81 1.83
CA ARG A 19 11.99 2.19 2.31
C ARG A 19 10.53 2.65 2.25
N ALA A 20 9.84 2.42 1.14
CA ALA A 20 8.43 2.78 1.00
C ALA A 20 7.55 1.95 1.93
N GLU A 21 7.81 0.65 2.06
CA GLU A 21 7.12 -0.20 3.05
C GLU A 21 7.22 0.38 4.46
N ALA A 22 8.44 0.65 4.93
CA ALA A 22 8.67 1.17 6.27
C ALA A 22 7.97 2.53 6.49
N PHE A 23 7.97 3.40 5.47
CA PHE A 23 7.27 4.67 5.52
C PHE A 23 5.75 4.50 5.68
N TYR A 24 5.12 3.65 4.87
CA TYR A 24 3.67 3.48 4.92
C TYR A 24 3.20 2.74 6.17
N ARG A 25 3.99 1.78 6.68
CA ARG A 25 3.71 1.14 7.97
C ARG A 25 3.72 2.16 9.12
N LYS A 26 4.68 3.10 9.13
CA LYS A 26 4.71 4.21 10.10
C LYS A 26 3.53 5.16 9.93
N ALA A 27 3.04 5.36 8.71
CA ALA A 27 1.85 6.17 8.42
C ALA A 27 0.52 5.48 8.80
N GLY A 28 0.56 4.27 9.38
CA GLY A 28 -0.61 3.53 9.84
C GLY A 28 -1.24 2.60 8.80
N PHE A 29 -0.59 2.41 7.64
CA PHE A 29 -1.02 1.39 6.70
C PHE A 29 -0.60 0.00 7.16
N VAL A 30 -1.45 -0.99 6.89
CA VAL A 30 -1.23 -2.40 7.20
C VAL A 30 -1.25 -3.20 5.89
N ALA A 31 -0.37 -4.19 5.77
CA ALA A 31 -0.38 -5.09 4.62
C ALA A 31 -1.70 -5.87 4.59
N SER A 32 -2.42 -5.85 3.46
CA SER A 32 -3.69 -6.58 3.35
C SER A 32 -3.50 -8.08 3.05
N GLY A 33 -2.28 -8.47 2.67
CA GLY A 33 -1.95 -9.81 2.15
C GLY A 33 -2.15 -9.95 0.63
N VAL A 34 -2.81 -8.97 -0.02
CA VAL A 34 -2.97 -8.96 -1.48
C VAL A 34 -1.64 -8.60 -2.15
N THR A 35 -1.28 -9.37 -3.17
CA THR A 35 -0.10 -9.15 -3.99
C THR A 35 -0.48 -9.20 -5.46
N VAL A 36 0.00 -8.24 -6.25
CA VAL A 36 -0.24 -8.17 -7.70
C VAL A 36 1.07 -8.20 -8.47
N PRO A 37 1.08 -8.66 -9.73
CA PRO A 37 2.26 -8.54 -10.59
C PRO A 37 2.71 -7.09 -10.72
N GLY A 38 4.03 -6.88 -10.72
CA GLY A 38 4.61 -5.58 -11.01
C GLY A 38 4.33 -5.13 -12.46
N PRO A 39 4.46 -3.82 -12.76
CA PRO A 39 4.34 -3.31 -14.11
C PRO A 39 5.28 -4.03 -15.08
N ALA A 40 4.83 -4.20 -16.33
CA ALA A 40 5.65 -4.77 -17.39
C ALA A 40 6.98 -4.00 -17.53
N GLY A 41 8.09 -4.73 -17.67
CA GLY A 41 9.44 -4.18 -17.80
C GLY A 41 10.13 -3.82 -16.47
N VAL A 42 9.41 -3.73 -15.35
CA VAL A 42 10.00 -3.51 -14.01
C VAL A 42 10.20 -4.84 -13.27
N GLY A 43 9.31 -5.80 -13.52
CA GLY A 43 9.31 -7.11 -12.86
C GLY A 43 8.93 -7.03 -11.38
N GLY A 44 9.00 -8.17 -10.69
CA GLY A 44 8.67 -8.27 -9.27
C GLY A 44 7.16 -8.20 -8.98
N ARG A 45 6.83 -7.96 -7.71
CA ARG A 45 5.45 -7.93 -7.21
C ARG A 45 5.17 -6.61 -6.51
N GLN A 46 3.90 -6.22 -6.47
CA GLN A 46 3.44 -5.12 -5.64
C GLN A 46 2.56 -5.64 -4.51
N LEU A 47 2.87 -5.22 -3.29
CA LEU A 47 2.16 -5.54 -2.06
C LEU A 47 1.12 -4.46 -1.79
N GLU A 48 -0.12 -4.86 -1.52
CA GLU A 48 -1.17 -3.92 -1.14
C GLU A 48 -1.10 -3.57 0.35
N TYR A 49 -1.17 -2.28 0.63
CA TYR A 49 -1.23 -1.70 1.96
C TYR A 49 -2.50 -0.87 2.09
N VAL A 50 -3.18 -0.98 3.23
CA VAL A 50 -4.46 -0.34 3.49
C VAL A 50 -4.49 0.39 4.81
N VAL A 51 -5.22 1.50 4.86
CA VAL A 51 -5.56 2.20 6.08
C VAL A 51 -7.05 2.53 6.05
N GLU A 52 -7.70 2.37 7.20
CA GLU A 52 -9.14 2.60 7.37
C GLU A 52 -9.35 3.82 8.27
N ARG A 53 -10.41 4.59 7.98
CA ARG A 53 -10.80 5.68 8.86
C ARG A 53 -11.35 5.07 10.14
N ARG A 54 -10.74 5.40 11.29
CA ARG A 54 -11.40 5.15 12.57
C ARG A 54 -12.62 6.06 12.63
N VAL A 55 -13.79 5.45 12.69
CA VAL A 55 -15.07 6.12 12.96
C VAL A 55 -15.14 6.58 14.41
#